data_AF-I4GXP4-F1
#
_entry.id   AF-I4GXP4-F1
#
_cell.length_a   1.000
_cell.length_b   1.000
_cell.length_c   1.000
_cell.angle_alpha   90.00
_cell.angle_beta   90.00
_cell.angle_gamma   90.00
#
_symmetry.space_group_name_H-M   'P 1'
#
loop_
_entity.id
_entity.type
_entity.pdbx_description
1 polymer ?
#
loop_
_entity_poly.entity_id
_entity_poly.type
_entity_poly.pdbx_seq_one_letter_code
_entity_poly.pdbx_strand_id
1 'polypeptide(L)' 'MDCKAKVELGEYSRGGKTRGNNQAQDQDLGEKEKYIPCGIVDEDKGQLYLNFGGSYKTSDFMVDSVCQWWETLS' A
#
# COMPACT_ATOMS: atom_id res chain seq x y z
N MET A 1 -10.90 3.51 7.33
CA MET A 1 -10.11 3.58 6.09
C MET A 1 -8.72 4.11 6.42
N ASP A 2 -7.65 3.43 6.00
CA ASP A 2 -6.27 3.88 6.21
C ASP A 2 -5.52 3.99 4.88
N CYS A 3 -4.88 5.15 4.65
CA CYS A 3 -4.09 5.47 3.45
C CYS A 3 -2.73 6.09 3.79
N LYS A 4 -2.26 5.97 5.05
CA LYS A 4 -1.08 6.71 5.51
C LYS A 4 0.23 5.99 5.17
N ALA A 5 0.21 4.67 5.00
CA ALA A 5 1.38 3.90 4.66
C ALA A 5 1.77 4.12 3.19
N LYS A 6 3.07 4.23 2.92
CA LYS A 6 3.64 4.22 1.57
C LYS A 6 4.51 2.98 1.42
N VAL A 7 4.38 2.32 0.28
CA VAL A 7 5.16 1.14 -0.10
C VAL A 7 6.01 1.52 -1.30
N GLU A 8 7.31 1.48 -1.10
CA GLU A 8 8.31 1.77 -2.12
C GLU A 8 8.51 0.52 -2.98
N LEU A 9 8.48 0.67 -4.30
CA LEU A 9 8.65 -0.45 -5.23
C LEU A 9 10.11 -0.51 -5.69
N GLY A 10 10.80 -1.60 -5.37
CA GLY A 10 12.18 -1.87 -5.79
C GLY A 10 12.85 -2.89 -4.87
N GLU A 11 14.12 -3.19 -5.12
CA GLU A 11 14.92 -4.11 -4.29
C GLU A 11 15.37 -3.45 -2.99
N TYR A 12 14.48 -2.74 -2.30
CA TYR A 12 14.84 -1.97 -1.13
C TYR A 12 14.70 -2.78 0.16
N SER A 13 15.59 -2.57 1.13
CA SER A 13 15.53 -3.19 2.46
C SER A 13 15.53 -2.15 3.57
N ARG A 14 14.71 -2.39 4.60
CA ARG A 14 14.61 -1.57 5.83
C ARG A 14 15.75 -1.84 6.83
N GLY A 15 16.94 -2.17 6.32
CA GLY A 15 18.10 -2.52 7.16
C GLY A 15 17.96 -3.84 7.92
N GLY A 16 17.06 -4.73 7.50
CA GLY A 16 16.92 -6.07 8.08
C GLY A 16 18.14 -6.95 7.77
N LYS A 17 18.52 -7.81 8.71
CA LYS A 17 19.58 -8.81 8.47
C LYS A 17 18.97 -10.05 7.82
N THR A 18 19.28 -10.26 6.55
CA THR A 18 18.87 -11.47 5.82
C THR A 18 19.82 -12.62 6.17
N ARG A 19 19.30 -13.85 6.28
CA ARG A 19 20.09 -15.05 6.62
C ARG A 19 20.98 -15.56 5.47
N GLY A 20 21.03 -14.85 4.35
CA GLY A 20 21.80 -15.17 3.14
C GLY A 20 22.37 -13.91 2.47
N ASN A 21 23.10 -14.08 1.35
CA ASN A 21 23.87 -13.02 0.68
C ASN A 21 23.06 -12.06 -0.22
N ASN A 22 21.77 -11.85 0.05
CA ASN A 22 20.98 -10.91 -0.76
C ASN A 22 21.41 -9.47 -0.47
N GLN A 23 21.84 -8.78 -1.52
CA GLN A 23 22.08 -7.34 -1.50
C GLN A 23 20.76 -6.64 -1.78
N ALA A 24 20.43 -5.64 -0.97
CA ALA A 24 19.29 -4.78 -1.19
C ALA A 24 19.78 -3.35 -1.40
N GLN A 25 19.06 -2.60 -2.22
CA GLN A 25 19.27 -1.18 -2.40
C GLN A 25 18.84 -0.42 -1.14
N ASP A 26 19.55 0.66 -0.87
CA ASP A 26 19.23 1.56 0.23
C ASP A 26 17.94 2.34 -0.09
N GLN A 27 17.02 2.40 0.86
CA GLN A 27 15.70 3.03 0.72
C GLN A 27 15.80 4.55 0.55
N ASP A 28 16.89 5.15 1.02
CA ASP A 28 17.07 6.60 1.00
C ASP A 28 17.56 7.15 -0.35
N LEU A 29 17.74 6.29 -1.37
CA LEU A 29 18.35 6.66 -2.67
C LEU A 29 17.44 7.39 -3.67
N GLY A 30 16.27 7.86 -3.26
CA GLY A 30 15.37 8.64 -4.11
C GLY A 30 14.50 7.74 -5.00
N GLU A 31 13.27 7.54 -4.54
CA GLU A 31 12.30 6.61 -5.11
C GLU A 31 11.85 6.97 -6.54
N LYS A 32 11.74 5.96 -7.41
CA LYS A 32 11.16 6.09 -8.77
C LYS A 32 9.64 5.94 -8.80
N GLU A 33 9.07 5.05 -7.98
CA GLU A 33 7.63 4.75 -7.97
C GLU A 33 7.17 4.30 -6.56
N LYS A 34 6.01 4.79 -6.12
CA LYS A 34 5.43 4.49 -4.80
C LYS A 34 3.98 4.05 -4.96
N TYR A 35 3.57 3.03 -4.21
CA TYR A 35 2.16 2.73 -4.01
C TYR A 35 1.71 3.06 -2.59
N ILE A 36 0.50 3.56 -2.50
CA ILE A 36 -0.20 3.84 -1.25
C ILE A 36 -1.29 2.80 -1.11
N PRO A 37 -1.15 1.86 -0.15
CA PRO A 37 -2.26 1.03 0.26
C PRO A 37 -3.41 1.88 0.82
N CYS A 38 -4.63 1.53 0.44
CA CYS A 38 -5.89 2.01 0.99
C CYS A 38 -6.68 0.81 1.52
N GLY A 39 -6.84 0.75 2.84
CA GLY A 39 -7.55 -0.34 3.51
C GLY A 39 -8.95 0.03 3.97
N ILE A 40 -9.95 -0.83 3.75
CA ILE A 40 -11.31 -0.75 4.31
C ILE A 40 -11.58 -2.02 5.12
N VAL A 41 -12.04 -1.88 6.36
CA VAL A 41 -12.34 -3.01 7.26
C VAL A 41 -13.85 -3.11 7.47
N ASP A 42 -14.41 -4.29 7.25
CA ASP A 42 -15.71 -4.71 7.74
C ASP A 42 -15.49 -5.34 9.12
N GLU A 43 -15.83 -4.59 10.18
CA GLU A 43 -15.59 -5.01 11.56
C GLU A 43 -16.49 -6.18 11.99
N ASP A 44 -17.70 -6.27 11.43
CA ASP A 44 -18.66 -7.33 11.77
C ASP A 44 -18.19 -8.70 11.25
N LYS A 45 -17.56 -8.72 10.07
CA LYS A 45 -17.04 -9.95 9.44
C LYS A 45 -15.55 -10.17 9.66
N GLY A 46 -14.84 -9.18 10.21
CA GLY A 46 -13.39 -9.19 10.34
C GLY A 46 -12.66 -9.26 8.98
N GLN A 47 -13.24 -8.67 7.94
CA GLN A 47 -12.70 -8.71 6.58
C GLN A 47 -11.98 -7.41 6.23
N LEU A 48 -10.79 -7.52 5.64
CA LEU A 48 -9.99 -6.39 5.15
C LEU A 48 -10.00 -6.37 3.63
N TYR A 49 -10.51 -5.29 3.05
CA TYR A 49 -10.31 -4.92 1.66
C TYR A 49 -9.08 -4.02 1.54
N LEU A 50 -8.20 -4.30 0.57
CA LEU A 50 -6.95 -3.57 0.36
C LEU A 50 -6.77 -3.21 -1.11
N ASN A 51 -6.61 -1.93 -1.39
CA ASN A 51 -6.32 -1.38 -2.71
C ASN A 51 -4.96 -0.66 -2.73
N PHE A 52 -4.30 -0.56 -3.88
CA PHE A 52 -3.02 0.15 -4.03
C PHE A 52 -3.14 1.23 -5.10
N GLY A 53 -2.91 2.49 -4.75
CA GLY A 53 -2.92 3.61 -5.69
C GLY A 53 -1.64 4.45 -5.68
N GLY A 54 -1.47 5.30 -6.69
CA GLY A 54 -0.29 6.16 -6.82
C GLY A 54 -0.37 7.51 -6.08
N SER A 55 -1.57 7.94 -5.65
CA SER A 55 -1.80 9.23 -4.97
C SER A 55 -2.25 9.02 -3.53
N TYR A 56 -1.67 9.76 -2.58
CA TYR A 56 -1.81 9.44 -1.15
C TYR A 56 -2.97 10.14 -0.45
N LYS A 57 -3.60 11.16 -1.06
CA LYS A 57 -4.56 12.07 -0.37
C LYS A 57 -5.48 12.87 -1.30
N THR A 58 -5.85 12.36 -2.48
CA THR A 58 -6.88 13.01 -3.30
C THR A 58 -8.26 12.50 -2.91
N SER A 59 -9.28 13.37 -2.92
CA SER A 59 -10.68 12.96 -2.75
C SER A 59 -11.04 11.84 -3.72
N ASP A 60 -10.56 11.95 -4.95
CA ASP A 60 -10.85 11.02 -6.03
C ASP A 60 -10.33 9.61 -5.72
N PHE A 61 -9.12 9.50 -5.16
CA PHE A 61 -8.56 8.21 -4.74
C PHE A 61 -9.40 7.54 -3.65
N MET A 62 -9.95 8.32 -2.71
CA MET A 62 -10.84 7.78 -1.68
C MET A 62 -12.16 7.31 -2.29
N VAL A 63 -12.75 8.10 -3.21
CA VAL A 63 -14.00 7.74 -3.90
C VAL A 63 -13.81 6.47 -4.72
N ASP A 64 -12.76 6.40 -5.53
CA ASP A 64 -12.42 5.21 -6.33
C ASP A 64 -12.27 3.96 -5.46
N SER A 65 -11.60 4.10 -4.31
CA SER A 65 -11.41 2.99 -3.37
C SER A 65 -12.72 2.48 -2.77
N VAL A 66 -13.67 3.38 -2.46
CA VAL A 66 -15.00 2.99 -1.96
C VAL A 66 -15.82 2.33 -3.06
N CYS A 67 -15.81 2.89 -4.28
CA CYS A 67 -16.52 2.32 -5.43
C CYS A 67 -16.04 0.90 -5.73
N GLN A 68 -14.73 0.68 -5.82
CA GLN A 68 -14.16 -0.65 -6.06
C GLN A 68 -14.49 -1.64 -4.95
N TRP A 69 -14.43 -1.22 -3.68
CA TRP A 69 -14.86 -2.07 -2.57
C TRP A 69 -16.34 -2.44 -2.70
N TRP A 70 -17.20 -1.49 -3.04
CA TRP A 70 -18.63 -1.73 -3.19
C TRP A 70 -18.94 -2.75 -4.29
N GLU A 71 -18.21 -2.73 -5.41
CA GLU A 71 -18.31 -3.73 -6.47
C GLU A 71 -17.98 -5.15 -5.97
N THR A 72 -17.13 -5.30 -4.95
CA THR A 72 -16.83 -6.61 -4.36
C THR A 72 -17.93 -7.17 -3.46
N LEU A 73 -18.90 -6.34 -3.08
CA LEU A 73 -20.05 -6.74 -2.24
C LEU A 73 -21.27 -7.19 -3.07
N SER A 74 -21.25 -6.95 -4.38
CA SER A 74 -22.30 -7.35 -5.33
C SER A 74 -22.08 -8.74 -5.89
#